data_AF-A0A947DCT9-F1
#
_entry.id   AF-A0A947DCT9-F1
#
_cell.length_a   1.000
_cell.length_b   1.000
_cell.length_c   1.000
_cell.angle_alpha   90.00
_cell.angle_beta   90.00
_cell.angle_gamma   90.00
#
_symmetry.space_group_name_H-M   'P 1'
#
loop_
_entity.id
_entity.type
_entity.pdbx_description
1 polymer ?
#
loop_
_entity_poly.entity_id
_entity_poly.type
_entity_poly.pdbx_seq_one_letter_code
_entity_poly.pdbx_strand_id
1 'polypeptide(L)'
;MHSRFLPAWWPPTFRCRVPSTTLHKNHLISIHEGGALKNAPYAYFPKKPKSIPCYIPEEVMRQLNEHIDELAEPIMRMILVLQECGMRISELLTLKLDCLLQDKAGDWFLRYYQYKMRKEITIPISREVVRIIQEQQRFIRENLPESFEFLFCANGGAKRPRFKPVPRTMSYKTIPAYLNRLAQEHNITNENGKLWRFQTHQFRHTVGTRMINNGVPQHIVQRYLGHESADMTTVYAHIHDATMKKEVAAFHGRVVNVAGQVVEANDIEADDVDLQWFKKNLQAQALPNGSCALPTISKGCPHANACLTCTHFRTTAEYLDIHREELQQTKRILEKAQANGWTRQIEMNERVEANLIAMIDSLEARQDESKA
;
A
#
# COMPACT_ATOMS: atom_id res chain seq x y z
N MET A 1 16.31 50.94 -49.32
CA MET A 1 15.93 49.86 -50.25
C MET A 1 15.11 48.83 -49.49
N HIS A 2 13.88 48.66 -49.97
CA HIS A 2 12.87 47.62 -49.74
C HIS A 2 12.54 47.08 -48.34
N SER A 3 11.36 47.55 -47.91
CA SER A 3 10.36 46.88 -47.08
C SER A 3 9.70 45.66 -47.75
N ARG A 4 8.99 44.86 -46.93
CA ARG A 4 7.58 44.38 -47.07
C ARG A 4 7.29 42.86 -47.25
N PHE A 5 6.37 42.42 -46.38
CA PHE A 5 5.20 41.53 -46.53
C PHE A 5 5.32 39.98 -46.55
N LEU A 6 4.48 39.38 -45.67
CA LEU A 6 3.92 38.02 -45.70
C LEU A 6 3.12 37.74 -46.99
N PRO A 7 2.82 36.47 -47.32
CA PRO A 7 1.47 35.96 -47.06
C PRO A 7 1.39 34.48 -46.62
N ALA A 8 0.17 34.12 -46.18
CA ALA A 8 -0.31 32.83 -45.68
C ALA A 8 -0.53 31.73 -46.77
N TRP A 9 -1.08 30.59 -46.33
CA TRP A 9 -1.93 29.57 -47.02
C TRP A 9 -1.40 28.10 -47.01
N TRP A 10 -2.25 27.21 -46.48
CA TRP A 10 -2.24 25.71 -46.46
C TRP A 10 -2.53 25.10 -47.86
N PRO A 11 -2.19 23.82 -48.19
CA PRO A 11 -3.04 22.63 -47.89
C PRO A 11 -2.24 21.27 -47.82
N PRO A 12 -2.82 20.06 -48.03
CA PRO A 12 -3.64 19.25 -47.12
C PRO A 12 -3.02 17.87 -46.73
N THR A 13 -3.72 17.19 -45.83
CA THR A 13 -3.47 15.89 -45.20
C THR A 13 -3.16 14.69 -46.11
N PHE A 14 -2.24 13.81 -45.70
CA PHE A 14 -2.31 12.37 -45.96
C PHE A 14 -1.93 11.54 -44.73
N ARG A 15 -2.80 10.59 -44.42
CA ARG A 15 -2.82 9.72 -43.24
C ARG A 15 -2.31 8.34 -43.68
N CYS A 16 -1.19 7.87 -43.14
CA CYS A 16 -0.69 6.53 -43.43
C CYS A 16 -1.28 5.52 -42.45
N ARG A 17 -1.89 4.46 -43.01
CA ARG A 17 -2.56 3.34 -42.34
C ARG A 17 -1.68 2.11 -42.55
N VAL A 18 -1.45 1.32 -41.51
CA VAL A 18 -0.87 -0.04 -41.62
C VAL A 18 -1.84 -1.03 -40.94
N PRO A 19 -1.98 -2.26 -41.47
CA PRO A 19 -3.25 -3.00 -41.50
C PRO A 19 -3.39 -4.03 -40.37
N SER A 20 -4.64 -4.33 -40.01
CA SER A 20 -5.00 -5.49 -39.19
C SER A 20 -5.34 -6.69 -40.08
N THR A 21 -4.66 -7.81 -39.89
CA THR A 21 -5.04 -9.11 -40.43
C THR A 21 -5.87 -9.89 -39.40
N THR A 22 -7.16 -10.00 -39.75
CA THR A 22 -8.19 -11.03 -39.56
C THR A 22 -7.90 -12.29 -38.73
N LEU A 23 -8.93 -12.71 -37.96
CA LEU A 23 -9.50 -14.07 -37.73
C LEU A 23 -10.36 -13.95 -36.44
N HIS A 24 -11.67 -14.19 -36.33
CA HIS A 24 -12.72 -14.82 -37.14
C HIS A 24 -14.07 -14.15 -36.81
N LYS A 25 -14.92 -13.99 -37.83
CA LYS A 25 -16.29 -13.45 -37.75
C LYS A 25 -17.29 -14.54 -37.35
N ASN A 26 -18.22 -14.14 -36.48
CA ASN A 26 -19.67 -14.35 -36.49
C ASN A 26 -20.23 -15.64 -37.12
N HIS A 27 -20.94 -16.41 -36.29
CA HIS A 27 -22.21 -17.00 -36.69
C HIS A 27 -23.32 -16.37 -35.85
N LEU A 28 -24.10 -15.50 -36.47
CA LEU A 28 -25.53 -15.35 -36.21
C LEU A 28 -26.18 -14.85 -37.50
N ILE A 29 -27.15 -15.63 -37.93
CA ILE A 29 -27.81 -15.67 -39.21
C ILE A 29 -28.70 -14.43 -39.36
N SER A 30 -28.55 -13.72 -40.48
CA SER A 30 -29.46 -12.65 -40.91
C SER A 30 -30.55 -13.26 -41.77
N ILE A 31 -31.76 -13.38 -41.24
CA ILE A 31 -32.96 -13.63 -42.02
C ILE A 31 -33.57 -12.25 -42.34
N HIS A 32 -33.75 -11.99 -43.62
CA HIS A 32 -34.27 -10.75 -44.17
C HIS A 32 -35.78 -10.91 -44.37
N GLU A 33 -36.61 -10.16 -43.65
CA GLU A 33 -37.98 -9.84 -44.09
C GLU A 33 -38.33 -8.40 -43.65
N GLY A 34 -39.00 -7.69 -44.56
CA GLY A 34 -39.31 -6.28 -44.44
C GLY A 34 -40.21 -5.97 -43.24
N GLY A 35 -39.78 -5.01 -42.43
CA GLY A 35 -40.55 -4.48 -41.33
C GLY A 35 -39.71 -3.48 -40.54
N ALA A 36 -40.17 -2.24 -40.44
CA ALA A 36 -39.49 -1.20 -39.71
C ALA A 36 -39.42 -1.54 -38.21
N LEU A 37 -38.27 -2.00 -37.74
CA LEU A 37 -38.00 -2.13 -36.31
C LEU A 37 -37.50 -0.78 -35.77
N LYS A 38 -38.45 0.07 -35.37
CA LYS A 38 -38.21 1.06 -34.32
C LYS A 38 -37.90 0.29 -33.03
N ASN A 39 -36.79 0.64 -32.38
CA ASN A 39 -36.25 0.09 -31.12
C ASN A 39 -35.27 -1.09 -31.29
N ALA A 40 -34.02 -0.79 -31.62
CA ALA A 40 -32.90 -1.67 -31.28
C ALA A 40 -32.59 -1.51 -29.77
N PRO A 41 -32.65 -2.57 -28.95
CA PRO A 41 -32.29 -2.47 -27.53
C PRO A 41 -30.79 -2.16 -27.40
N TYR A 42 -30.46 -1.31 -26.43
CA TYR A 42 -29.11 -0.88 -26.07
C TYR A 42 -28.10 -2.03 -26.22
N ALA A 43 -27.17 -1.91 -27.17
CA ALA A 43 -26.07 -2.85 -27.31
C ALA A 43 -25.34 -2.96 -25.96
N TYR A 44 -25.37 -4.14 -25.36
CA TYR A 44 -24.73 -4.41 -24.08
C TYR A 44 -23.22 -4.44 -24.27
N PHE A 45 -22.58 -3.26 -24.22
CA PHE A 45 -21.13 -3.19 -24.18
C PHE A 45 -20.65 -3.75 -22.84
N PRO A 46 -19.72 -4.72 -22.82
CA PRO A 46 -19.12 -5.19 -21.57
C PRO A 46 -18.53 -3.97 -20.85
N LYS A 47 -18.88 -3.83 -19.56
CA LYS A 47 -18.33 -2.75 -18.71
C LYS A 47 -16.81 -2.83 -18.80
N LYS A 48 -16.17 -1.70 -19.14
CA LYS A 48 -14.70 -1.62 -19.14
C LYS A 48 -14.18 -2.19 -17.80
N PRO A 49 -13.16 -3.05 -17.81
CA PRO A 49 -12.58 -3.55 -16.57
C PRO A 49 -12.18 -2.34 -15.71
N LYS A 50 -12.55 -2.37 -14.42
CA LYS A 50 -12.25 -1.29 -13.48
C LYS A 50 -10.72 -1.11 -13.47
N SER A 51 -10.22 0.08 -13.84
CA SER A 51 -8.78 0.32 -13.81
C SER A 51 -8.28 0.23 -12.38
N ILE A 52 -7.21 -0.53 -12.18
CA ILE A 52 -6.50 -0.58 -10.90
C ILE A 52 -6.11 0.85 -10.51
N PRO A 53 -6.35 1.31 -9.27
CA PRO A 53 -5.97 2.62 -8.80
C PRO A 53 -4.48 2.81 -9.02
N CYS A 54 -4.12 3.89 -9.69
CA CYS A 54 -2.74 4.24 -9.91
C CYS A 54 -2.19 4.88 -8.62
N TYR A 55 -1.74 4.05 -7.68
CA TYR A 55 -0.92 4.50 -6.56
C TYR A 55 0.49 4.85 -7.06
N ILE A 56 1.24 5.60 -6.25
CA ILE A 56 2.63 5.97 -6.53
C ILE A 56 3.52 4.84 -6.00
N PRO A 57 4.32 4.17 -6.84
CA PRO A 57 5.28 3.16 -6.38
C PRO A 57 6.29 3.77 -5.40
N GLU A 58 6.79 2.96 -4.46
CA GLU A 58 7.71 3.45 -3.42
C GLU A 58 9.00 4.04 -4.00
N GLU A 59 9.52 3.42 -5.07
CA GLU A 59 10.70 3.92 -5.78
C GLU A 59 10.48 5.31 -6.39
N VAL A 60 9.29 5.56 -6.96
CA VAL A 60 8.91 6.88 -7.47
C VAL A 60 8.76 7.88 -6.32
N MET A 61 8.21 7.45 -5.18
CA MET A 61 8.07 8.30 -4.00
C MET A 61 9.44 8.69 -3.43
N ARG A 62 10.39 7.75 -3.38
CA ARG A 62 11.77 7.99 -2.96
C ARG A 62 12.44 9.03 -3.85
N GLN A 63 12.43 8.83 -5.17
CA GLN A 63 12.97 9.77 -6.14
C GLN A 63 12.31 11.17 -6.05
N LEU A 64 10.99 11.23 -5.79
CA LEU A 64 10.30 12.49 -5.55
C LEU A 64 10.80 13.20 -4.29
N ASN A 65 10.94 12.47 -3.19
CA ASN A 65 11.33 13.01 -1.90
C ASN A 65 12.80 13.49 -1.89
N GLU A 66 13.66 12.91 -2.72
CA GLU A 66 15.05 13.35 -2.91
C GLU A 66 15.18 14.76 -3.50
N HIS A 67 14.14 15.24 -4.20
CA HIS A 67 14.16 16.54 -4.91
C HIS A 67 13.02 17.47 -4.49
N ILE A 68 12.27 17.11 -3.43
CA ILE A 68 11.06 17.84 -3.03
C ILE A 68 11.37 19.22 -2.45
N ASP A 69 12.59 19.41 -1.94
CA ASP A 69 13.15 20.62 -1.38
C ASP A 69 13.45 21.70 -2.43
N GLU A 70 13.58 21.33 -3.70
CA GLU A 70 13.70 22.28 -4.82
C GLU A 70 12.38 23.01 -5.12
N LEU A 71 11.25 22.49 -4.63
CA LEU A 71 9.96 23.13 -4.74
C LEU A 71 9.86 24.30 -3.76
N ALA A 72 9.13 25.34 -4.17
CA ALA A 72 8.81 26.42 -3.23
C ALA A 72 8.11 25.87 -1.98
N GLU A 73 8.50 26.37 -0.80
CA GLU A 73 8.08 25.79 0.48
C GLU A 73 6.57 25.54 0.61
N PRO A 74 5.66 26.47 0.20
CA PRO A 74 4.22 26.20 0.28
C PRO A 74 3.77 25.02 -0.59
N ILE A 75 4.44 24.79 -1.73
CA ILE A 75 4.16 23.64 -2.61
C ILE A 75 4.69 22.34 -1.98
N MET A 76 5.90 22.38 -1.43
CA MET A 76 6.49 21.26 -0.70
C MET A 76 5.58 20.83 0.47
N ARG A 77 5.17 21.77 1.33
CA ARG A 77 4.26 21.51 2.45
C ARG A 77 2.91 20.93 2.00
N MET A 78 2.35 21.40 0.88
CA MET A 78 1.14 20.81 0.28
C MET A 78 1.34 19.33 -0.08
N ILE A 79 2.48 18.97 -0.66
CA ILE A 79 2.78 17.60 -1.08
C ILE A 79 2.99 16.69 0.14
N LEU A 80 3.73 17.16 1.15
CA LEU A 80 3.93 16.42 2.41
C LEU A 80 2.59 16.11 3.10
N VAL A 81 1.68 17.09 3.17
CA VAL A 81 0.33 16.87 3.72
C VAL A 81 -0.45 15.84 2.89
N LEU A 82 -0.32 15.84 1.55
CA LEU A 82 -0.96 14.84 0.70
C LEU A 82 -0.38 13.44 0.89
N GLN A 83 0.94 13.33 1.05
CA GLN A 83 1.66 12.06 1.27
C GLN A 83 1.26 11.40 2.60
N GLU A 84 1.01 12.20 3.64
CA GLU A 84 0.65 11.69 4.97
C GLU A 84 -0.87 11.51 5.14
N CYS A 85 -1.67 12.50 4.75
CA CYS A 85 -3.09 12.53 5.07
C CYS A 85 -3.99 11.85 4.01
N GLY A 86 -3.52 11.72 2.76
CA GLY A 86 -4.31 11.06 1.69
C GLY A 86 -5.63 11.78 1.34
N MET A 87 -5.74 13.08 1.62
CA MET A 87 -6.92 13.88 1.28
C MET A 87 -7.04 14.13 -0.23
N ARG A 88 -8.24 14.50 -0.69
CA ARG A 88 -8.42 14.94 -2.08
C ARG A 88 -7.73 16.29 -2.26
N ILE A 89 -7.12 16.55 -3.42
CA ILE A 89 -6.47 17.85 -3.70
C ILE A 89 -7.44 19.02 -3.50
N SER A 90 -8.71 18.87 -3.87
CA SER A 90 -9.72 19.91 -3.62
C SER A 90 -9.89 20.22 -2.13
N GLU A 91 -9.81 19.21 -1.26
CA GLU A 91 -9.94 19.36 0.19
C GLU A 91 -8.69 20.05 0.77
N LEU A 92 -7.50 19.68 0.29
CA LEU A 92 -6.26 20.38 0.64
C LEU A 92 -6.32 21.87 0.29
N LEU A 93 -6.75 22.19 -0.94
CA LEU A 93 -6.77 23.56 -1.45
C LEU A 93 -7.84 24.45 -0.79
N THR A 94 -8.78 23.85 -0.08
CA THR A 94 -9.86 24.54 0.66
C THR A 94 -9.75 24.32 2.16
N LEU A 95 -8.64 23.75 2.63
CA LEU A 95 -8.36 23.52 4.04
C LEU A 95 -8.30 24.86 4.77
N LYS A 96 -9.06 24.99 5.85
CA LYS A 96 -9.12 26.22 6.65
C LYS A 96 -7.86 26.41 7.48
N LEU A 97 -7.56 27.67 7.82
CA LEU A 97 -6.40 28.02 8.61
C LEU A 97 -6.48 27.42 10.03
N ASP A 98 -7.67 27.28 10.61
CA ASP A 98 -7.98 26.70 11.92
C ASP A 98 -8.29 25.19 11.87
N CYS A 99 -7.57 24.45 11.00
CA CYS A 99 -7.81 23.03 10.77
C CYS A 99 -7.27 22.08 11.85
N LEU A 100 -6.39 22.54 12.74
CA LEU A 100 -5.79 21.71 13.80
C LEU A 100 -6.69 21.67 15.04
N LEU A 101 -6.95 20.46 15.52
CA LEU A 101 -7.62 20.19 16.80
C LEU A 101 -6.67 19.40 17.70
N GLN A 102 -6.76 19.65 19.00
CA GLN A 102 -6.06 18.86 20.01
C GLN A 102 -7.10 18.32 21.00
N ASP A 103 -7.00 17.05 21.34
CA ASP A 103 -7.88 16.46 22.34
C ASP A 103 -7.36 16.69 23.77
N LYS A 104 -8.07 16.15 24.76
CA LYS A 104 -7.69 16.26 26.17
C LYS A 104 -6.45 15.44 26.53
N ALA A 105 -6.11 14.41 25.75
CA ALA A 105 -4.94 13.57 25.94
C ALA A 105 -3.67 14.18 25.31
N GLY A 106 -3.83 15.22 24.48
CA GLY A 106 -2.76 15.90 23.78
C GLY A 106 -2.51 15.38 22.37
N ASP A 107 -3.35 14.46 21.87
CA ASP A 107 -3.30 13.93 20.51
C ASP A 107 -3.85 14.96 19.51
N TRP A 108 -3.25 14.97 18.31
CA TRP A 108 -3.55 15.93 17.27
C TRP A 108 -4.43 15.36 16.19
N PHE A 109 -5.41 16.16 15.77
CA PHE A 109 -6.35 15.82 14.73
C PHE A 109 -6.44 16.93 13.68
N LEU A 110 -6.62 16.53 12.42
CA LEU A 110 -6.88 17.41 11.31
C LEU A 110 -8.37 17.38 10.96
N ARG A 111 -9.01 18.55 11.04
CA ARG A 111 -10.40 18.76 10.64
C ARG A 111 -10.46 19.42 9.26
N TYR A 112 -11.25 18.84 8.37
CA TYR A 112 -11.49 19.42 7.04
C TYR A 112 -12.89 19.07 6.53
N TYR A 113 -13.40 19.90 5.60
CA TYR A 113 -14.72 19.72 5.04
C TYR A 113 -14.66 18.97 3.71
N GLN A 114 -15.40 17.85 3.61
CA GLN A 114 -15.55 17.12 2.36
C GLN A 114 -16.77 17.60 1.60
N TYR A 115 -16.56 18.43 0.56
CA TYR A 115 -17.65 19.01 -0.24
C TYR A 115 -18.53 17.97 -0.94
N LYS A 116 -17.94 16.87 -1.45
CA LYS A 116 -18.71 15.81 -2.11
C LYS A 116 -19.68 15.12 -1.13
N MET A 117 -19.23 14.92 0.11
CA MET A 117 -19.99 14.23 1.15
C MET A 117 -20.81 15.18 2.03
N ARG A 118 -20.59 16.49 1.90
CA ARG A 118 -21.15 17.56 2.72
C ARG A 118 -21.02 17.29 4.23
N LYS A 119 -19.85 16.81 4.64
CA LYS A 119 -19.54 16.43 6.02
C LYS A 119 -18.16 16.93 6.42
N GLU A 120 -18.04 17.30 7.68
CA GLU A 120 -16.74 17.49 8.31
C GLU A 120 -16.14 16.14 8.66
N ILE A 121 -14.87 15.97 8.33
CA ILE A 121 -14.08 14.80 8.67
C ILE A 121 -12.95 15.25 9.58
N THR A 122 -12.70 14.43 10.58
CA THR A 122 -11.57 14.58 11.50
C THR A 122 -10.73 13.31 11.41
N ILE A 123 -9.44 13.48 11.14
CA ILE A 123 -8.47 12.37 11.07
C ILE A 123 -7.35 12.61 12.08
N PRO A 124 -6.80 11.57 12.72
CA PRO A 124 -5.60 11.71 13.53
C PRO A 124 -4.39 12.04 12.64
N ILE A 125 -3.48 12.88 13.13
CA ILE A 125 -2.26 13.28 12.42
C ILE A 125 -1.02 13.21 13.33
N SER A 126 0.14 12.96 12.74
CA SER A 126 1.40 12.91 13.47
C SER A 126 1.89 14.30 13.87
N ARG A 127 2.84 14.34 14.82
CA ARG A 127 3.47 15.60 15.26
C ARG A 127 4.28 16.26 14.14
N GLU A 128 4.83 15.49 13.20
CA GLU A 128 5.52 16.06 12.03
C GLU A 128 4.55 16.85 11.14
N VAL A 129 3.37 16.29 10.84
CA VAL A 129 2.34 16.97 10.05
C VAL A 129 1.85 18.24 10.75
N VAL A 130 1.69 18.20 12.08
CA VAL A 130 1.33 19.38 12.88
C VAL A 130 2.36 20.50 12.70
N ARG A 131 3.67 20.19 12.76
CA ARG A 131 4.73 21.18 12.57
C ARG A 131 4.67 21.82 11.18
N ILE A 132 4.48 21.00 10.14
CA ILE A 132 4.33 21.45 8.75
C ILE A 132 3.13 22.41 8.62
N ILE A 133 1.99 22.07 9.22
CA ILE A 133 0.79 22.91 9.19
C ILE A 133 1.02 24.21 9.95
N GLN A 134 1.65 24.17 11.13
CA GLN A 134 1.94 25.36 11.93
C GLN A 134 2.93 26.31 11.22
N GLU A 135 3.95 25.78 10.55
CA GLU A 135 4.84 26.56 9.68
C GLU A 135 4.07 27.25 8.55
N GLN A 136 3.19 26.50 7.90
CA GLN A 136 2.35 27.06 6.85
C GLN A 136 1.38 28.12 7.38
N GLN A 137 0.80 27.93 8.58
CA GLN A 137 -0.04 28.94 9.23
C GLN A 137 0.74 30.24 9.50
N ARG A 138 2.00 30.15 9.98
CA ARG A 138 2.86 31.32 10.16
C ARG A 138 3.11 32.03 8.83
N PHE A 139 3.49 31.28 7.79
CA PHE A 139 3.69 31.82 6.45
C PHE A 139 2.47 32.61 5.94
N ILE A 140 1.25 32.07 6.11
CA ILE A 140 0.03 32.76 5.69
C ILE A 140 -0.20 34.06 6.48
N ARG A 141 -0.06 34.02 7.81
CA ARG A 141 -0.25 35.20 8.67
C ARG A 141 0.75 36.32 8.39
N GLU A 142 1.98 35.97 8.00
CA GLU A 142 3.03 36.95 7.70
C GLU A 142 2.88 37.58 6.30
N ASN A 143 2.28 36.87 5.35
CA ASN A 143 2.31 37.26 3.94
C ASN A 143 0.95 37.67 3.35
N LEU A 144 -0.16 37.37 4.02
CA LEU A 144 -1.52 37.63 3.53
C LEU A 144 -2.39 38.35 4.56
N PRO A 145 -3.45 39.05 4.11
CA PRO A 145 -4.40 39.71 5.02
C PRO A 145 -5.10 38.73 5.96
N GLU A 146 -5.48 39.21 7.15
CA GLU A 146 -6.23 38.42 8.15
C GLU A 146 -7.56 37.89 7.62
N SER A 147 -8.15 38.54 6.60
CA SER A 147 -9.37 38.07 5.94
C SER A 147 -9.19 36.79 5.12
N PHE A 148 -7.96 36.29 4.94
CA PHE A 148 -7.70 35.06 4.20
C PHE A 148 -7.83 33.83 5.10
N GLU A 149 -8.84 33.02 4.85
CA GLU A 149 -9.27 31.95 5.78
C GLU A 149 -8.67 30.56 5.50
N PHE A 150 -7.87 30.40 4.45
CA PHE A 150 -7.36 29.09 4.01
C PHE A 150 -5.90 28.88 4.43
N LEU A 151 -5.52 27.62 4.65
CA LEU A 151 -4.15 27.24 4.97
C LEU A 151 -3.19 27.43 3.79
N PHE A 152 -3.70 27.30 2.56
CA PHE A 152 -2.91 27.36 1.35
C PHE A 152 -3.42 28.43 0.38
N CYS A 153 -2.49 29.17 -0.21
CA CYS A 153 -2.78 30.23 -1.18
C CYS A 153 -2.20 29.91 -2.57
N ALA A 154 -2.66 30.62 -3.59
CA ALA A 154 -2.15 30.44 -4.95
C ALA A 154 -0.79 31.13 -5.13
N ASN A 155 -0.04 30.67 -6.13
CA ASN A 155 1.17 31.35 -6.61
C ASN A 155 0.80 32.38 -7.69
N GLY A 156 1.10 33.65 -7.45
CA GLY A 156 0.99 34.76 -8.41
C GLY A 156 2.28 35.10 -9.16
N GLY A 157 3.35 34.34 -8.97
CA GLY A 157 4.64 34.53 -9.61
C GLY A 157 4.61 34.14 -11.09
N ALA A 158 5.17 35.00 -11.96
CA ALA A 158 5.24 34.75 -13.40
C ALA A 158 6.27 33.67 -13.80
N LYS A 159 7.28 33.40 -12.95
CA LYS A 159 8.32 32.39 -13.18
C LYS A 159 8.50 31.52 -11.93
N ARG A 160 8.44 30.20 -12.13
CA ARG A 160 8.92 29.21 -11.13
C ARG A 160 10.45 29.30 -11.04
N PRO A 161 11.10 29.15 -9.87
CA PRO A 161 10.57 28.69 -8.59
C PRO A 161 10.00 29.79 -7.67
N ARG A 162 9.99 31.07 -8.09
CA ARG A 162 9.49 32.16 -7.24
C ARG A 162 8.01 31.96 -6.88
N PHE A 163 7.75 31.80 -5.59
CA PHE A 163 6.41 31.76 -5.03
C PHE A 163 6.01 33.15 -4.54
N LYS A 164 5.03 33.76 -5.21
CA LYS A 164 4.43 35.02 -4.76
C LYS A 164 3.05 34.70 -4.18
N PRO A 165 2.86 34.78 -2.85
CA PRO A 165 1.57 34.49 -2.24
C PRO A 165 0.51 35.48 -2.73
N VAL A 166 -0.67 34.97 -3.09
CA VAL A 166 -1.85 35.78 -3.43
C VAL A 166 -3.09 35.25 -2.71
N PRO A 167 -3.99 36.12 -2.21
CA PRO A 167 -5.10 35.72 -1.33
C PRO A 167 -6.27 35.08 -2.11
N ARG A 168 -6.00 33.93 -2.73
CA ARG A 168 -6.99 33.07 -3.42
C ARG A 168 -6.53 31.62 -3.37
N THR A 169 -7.47 30.69 -3.53
CA THR A 169 -7.15 29.26 -3.61
C THR A 169 -6.46 28.92 -4.93
N MET A 170 -5.62 27.89 -4.90
CA MET A 170 -4.89 27.40 -6.07
C MET A 170 -5.80 26.57 -6.98
N SER A 171 -5.45 26.47 -8.26
CA SER A 171 -6.09 25.49 -9.15
C SER A 171 -5.63 24.07 -8.83
N TYR A 172 -6.54 23.10 -8.87
CA TYR A 172 -6.22 21.68 -8.67
C TYR A 172 -5.20 21.12 -9.67
N LYS A 173 -5.03 21.76 -10.83
CA LYS A 173 -4.04 21.37 -11.86
C LYS A 173 -2.62 21.81 -11.51
N THR A 174 -2.47 22.77 -10.61
CA THR A 174 -1.18 23.38 -10.30
C THR A 174 -0.23 22.39 -9.62
N ILE A 175 -0.71 21.62 -8.65
CA ILE A 175 0.11 20.62 -7.94
C ILE A 175 0.65 19.54 -8.90
N PRO A 176 -0.18 18.86 -9.71
CA PRO A 176 0.32 17.97 -10.75
C PRO A 176 1.29 18.67 -11.72
N ALA A 177 1.10 19.94 -12.04
CA ALA A 177 2.00 20.67 -12.92
C ALA A 177 3.37 20.98 -12.29
N TYR A 178 3.48 21.12 -10.96
CA TYR A 178 4.77 21.20 -10.26
C TYR A 178 5.45 19.84 -10.25
N LEU A 179 4.72 18.81 -9.80
CA LEU A 179 5.25 17.45 -9.69
C LEU A 179 5.71 16.86 -11.03
N ASN A 180 4.92 17.03 -12.10
CA ASN A 180 5.30 16.51 -13.42
C ASN A 180 6.47 17.27 -14.04
N ARG A 181 6.68 18.53 -13.66
CA ARG A 181 7.84 19.28 -14.09
C ARG A 181 9.10 18.80 -13.36
N LEU A 182 9.02 18.64 -12.04
CA LEU A 182 10.10 18.08 -11.23
C LEU A 182 10.46 16.67 -11.73
N ALA A 183 9.45 15.86 -12.06
CA ALA A 183 9.65 14.55 -12.67
C ALA A 183 10.43 14.60 -13.99
N GLN A 184 10.14 15.58 -14.84
CA GLN A 184 10.87 15.79 -16.10
C GLN A 184 12.29 16.29 -15.88
N GLU A 185 12.49 17.21 -14.93
CA GLU A 185 13.80 17.80 -14.63
C GLU A 185 14.76 16.75 -14.05
N HIS A 186 14.26 15.84 -13.20
CA HIS A 186 15.06 14.83 -12.49
C HIS A 186 14.89 13.39 -13.00
N ASN A 187 14.23 13.22 -14.15
CA ASN A 187 13.96 11.89 -14.74
C ASN A 187 13.34 10.89 -13.76
N ILE A 188 12.32 11.33 -13.01
CA ILE A 188 11.61 10.46 -12.05
C ILE A 188 10.86 9.38 -12.83
N THR A 189 11.24 8.12 -12.66
CA THR A 189 10.76 6.99 -13.46
C THR A 189 10.25 5.84 -12.60
N ASN A 190 9.37 5.01 -13.16
CA ASN A 190 8.98 3.75 -12.54
C ASN A 190 9.99 2.63 -12.83
N GLU A 191 9.74 1.43 -12.29
CA GLU A 191 10.57 0.22 -12.47
C GLU A 191 10.87 -0.14 -13.93
N ASN A 192 10.01 0.28 -14.88
CA ASN A 192 10.19 0.02 -16.31
C ASN A 192 10.97 1.14 -17.03
N GLY A 193 11.58 2.07 -16.29
CA GLY A 193 12.29 3.24 -16.84
C GLY A 193 11.39 4.27 -17.51
N LYS A 194 10.06 4.18 -17.32
CA LYS A 194 9.11 5.14 -17.91
C LYS A 194 8.92 6.34 -16.99
N LEU A 195 9.04 7.54 -17.57
CA LEU A 195 8.79 8.80 -16.87
C LEU A 195 7.44 8.77 -16.14
N TRP A 196 7.47 9.02 -14.84
CA TRP A 196 6.27 9.00 -14.02
C TRP A 196 5.42 10.25 -14.27
N ARG A 197 4.09 10.04 -14.30
CA ARG A 197 3.12 11.12 -14.46
C ARG A 197 2.24 11.23 -13.23
N PHE A 198 2.47 12.27 -12.44
CA PHE A 198 1.69 12.61 -11.26
C PHE A 198 0.27 13.07 -11.62
N GLN A 199 -0.73 12.48 -10.94
CA GLN A 199 -2.15 12.80 -11.08
C GLN A 199 -2.81 13.10 -9.73
N THR A 200 -4.02 13.66 -9.77
CA THR A 200 -4.65 14.32 -8.61
C THR A 200 -5.03 13.39 -7.45
N HIS A 201 -5.21 12.09 -7.69
CA HIS A 201 -5.66 11.14 -6.68
C HIS A 201 -4.59 10.10 -6.29
N GLN A 202 -3.39 10.15 -6.87
CA GLN A 202 -2.41 9.09 -6.65
C GLN A 202 -1.89 9.07 -5.20
N PHE A 203 -1.64 10.23 -4.57
CA PHE A 203 -1.24 10.28 -3.16
C PHE A 203 -2.29 9.64 -2.25
N ARG A 204 -3.57 9.97 -2.46
CA ARG A 204 -4.68 9.34 -1.74
C ARG A 204 -4.72 7.83 -1.92
N HIS A 205 -4.55 7.35 -3.16
CA HIS A 205 -4.48 5.91 -3.41
C HIS A 205 -3.27 5.29 -2.74
N THR A 206 -2.14 5.97 -2.70
CA THR A 206 -0.92 5.51 -2.04
C THR A 206 -1.11 5.37 -0.54
N VAL A 207 -1.72 6.38 0.11
CA VAL A 207 -2.06 6.31 1.54
C VAL A 207 -3.03 5.17 1.82
N GLY A 208 -4.11 5.05 1.04
CA GLY A 208 -5.06 3.95 1.19
C GLY A 208 -4.42 2.57 1.04
N THR A 209 -3.60 2.39 0.00
CA THR A 209 -2.84 1.15 -0.22
C THR A 209 -1.86 0.88 0.92
N ARG A 210 -1.09 1.87 1.37
CA ARG A 210 -0.15 1.71 2.51
C ARG A 210 -0.88 1.31 3.79
N MET A 211 -2.01 1.94 4.11
CA MET A 211 -2.80 1.58 5.30
C MET A 211 -3.28 0.14 5.23
N ILE A 212 -3.83 -0.29 4.09
CA ILE A 212 -4.29 -1.68 3.94
C ILE A 212 -3.08 -2.62 3.99
N ASN A 213 -1.98 -2.33 3.31
CA ASN A 213 -0.77 -3.18 3.34
C ASN A 213 -0.21 -3.32 4.75
N ASN A 214 -0.24 -2.26 5.55
CA ASN A 214 0.17 -2.28 6.96
C ASN A 214 -0.87 -2.91 7.91
N GLY A 215 -1.91 -3.56 7.39
CA GLY A 215 -2.87 -4.32 8.21
C GLY A 215 -4.03 -3.52 8.79
N VAL A 216 -4.19 -2.24 8.42
CA VAL A 216 -5.35 -1.45 8.87
C VAL A 216 -6.64 -2.05 8.30
N PRO A 217 -7.65 -2.37 9.13
CA PRO A 217 -8.90 -2.94 8.65
C PRO A 217 -9.58 -2.06 7.61
N GLN A 218 -10.18 -2.67 6.58
CA GLN A 218 -10.77 -1.95 5.44
C GLN A 218 -11.80 -0.90 5.85
N HIS A 219 -12.64 -1.19 6.85
CA HIS A 219 -13.65 -0.26 7.33
C HIS A 219 -13.03 0.99 8.03
N ILE A 220 -11.86 0.84 8.65
CA ILE A 220 -11.10 1.96 9.24
C ILE A 220 -10.49 2.82 8.13
N VAL A 221 -9.89 2.21 7.10
CA VAL A 221 -9.38 2.94 5.93
C VAL A 221 -10.50 3.68 5.19
N GLN A 222 -11.68 3.06 5.08
CA GLN A 222 -12.87 3.68 4.51
C GLN A 222 -13.27 4.95 5.29
N ARG A 223 -13.29 4.88 6.62
CA ARG A 223 -13.62 6.01 7.49
C ARG A 223 -12.55 7.10 7.44
N TYR A 224 -11.28 6.74 7.49
CA TYR A 224 -10.14 7.67 7.41
C TYR A 224 -10.14 8.46 6.11
N LEU A 225 -10.35 7.78 4.98
CA LEU A 225 -10.40 8.44 3.67
C LEU A 225 -11.73 9.17 3.42
N GLY A 226 -12.80 8.90 4.17
CA GLY A 226 -14.14 9.46 3.92
C GLY A 226 -14.77 8.89 2.65
N HIS A 227 -14.82 7.57 2.55
CA HIS A 227 -15.46 6.84 1.46
C HIS A 227 -16.94 6.54 1.78
N GLU A 228 -17.82 6.94 0.86
CA GLU A 228 -19.27 6.71 0.88
C GLU A 228 -19.67 5.23 0.81
N SER A 229 -18.94 4.41 0.07
CA SER A 229 -19.23 2.98 -0.10
C SER A 229 -18.00 2.13 0.14
N ALA A 230 -18.22 0.91 0.62
CA ALA A 230 -17.18 -0.10 0.79
C ALA A 230 -16.46 -0.41 -0.54
N ASP A 231 -17.20 -0.37 -1.66
CA ASP A 231 -16.68 -0.58 -3.03
C ASP A 231 -15.49 0.32 -3.39
N MET A 232 -15.45 1.55 -2.88
CA MET A 232 -14.33 2.47 -3.12
C MET A 232 -13.05 2.04 -2.39
N THR A 233 -13.17 1.20 -1.37
CA THR A 233 -12.06 0.68 -0.56
C THR A 233 -11.72 -0.77 -0.94
N THR A 234 -12.66 -1.54 -1.49
CA THR A 234 -12.45 -2.94 -1.96
C THR A 234 -11.30 -3.04 -2.96
N VAL A 235 -11.11 -2.00 -3.75
CA VAL A 235 -10.01 -1.94 -4.70
C VAL A 235 -8.62 -2.04 -4.06
N TYR A 236 -8.47 -1.61 -2.80
CA TYR A 236 -7.23 -1.75 -2.05
C TYR A 236 -7.05 -3.16 -1.44
N ALA A 237 -8.15 -3.86 -1.13
CA ALA A 237 -8.08 -5.25 -0.67
C ALA A 237 -7.43 -6.14 -1.75
N HIS A 238 -7.82 -5.96 -3.02
CA HIS A 238 -7.20 -6.67 -4.13
C HIS A 238 -5.70 -6.32 -4.34
N ILE A 239 -5.30 -5.08 -4.05
CA ILE A 239 -3.88 -4.68 -4.12
C ILE A 239 -3.09 -5.37 -3.01
N HIS A 240 -3.65 -5.40 -1.80
CA HIS A 240 -3.06 -6.08 -0.67
C HIS A 240 -2.88 -7.58 -0.93
N ASP A 241 -3.87 -8.26 -1.51
CA ASP A 241 -3.74 -9.68 -1.86
C ASP A 241 -2.61 -9.91 -2.87
N ALA A 242 -2.43 -9.00 -3.83
CA ALA A 242 -1.34 -9.07 -4.81
C ALA A 242 0.03 -8.76 -4.19
N THR A 243 0.12 -7.78 -3.29
CA THR A 243 1.33 -7.45 -2.52
C THR A 243 1.71 -8.61 -1.60
N MET A 244 0.75 -9.16 -0.84
CA MET A 244 0.97 -10.34 -0.01
C MET A 244 1.44 -11.54 -0.83
N LYS A 245 0.82 -11.81 -1.99
CA LYS A 245 1.30 -12.89 -2.87
C LYS A 245 2.73 -12.65 -3.33
N LYS A 246 3.14 -11.41 -3.61
CA LYS A 246 4.53 -11.07 -3.95
C LYS A 246 5.47 -11.19 -2.75
N GLU A 247 5.08 -10.72 -1.57
CA GLU A 247 5.88 -10.78 -0.34
C GLU A 247 6.04 -12.21 0.16
N VAL A 248 4.97 -13.01 0.13
CA VAL A 248 4.99 -14.45 0.43
C VAL A 248 5.80 -15.21 -0.63
N ALA A 249 5.67 -14.85 -1.91
CA ALA A 249 6.52 -15.42 -2.95
C ALA A 249 8.00 -15.05 -2.76
N ALA A 250 8.30 -13.85 -2.27
CA ALA A 250 9.66 -13.41 -1.95
C ALA A 250 10.18 -14.01 -0.63
N PHE A 251 9.28 -14.39 0.29
CA PHE A 251 9.59 -15.11 1.52
C PHE A 251 9.83 -16.59 1.21
N HIS A 252 10.98 -16.88 0.61
CA HIS A 252 11.39 -18.20 0.12
C HIS A 252 11.81 -19.20 1.22
N GLY A 253 11.14 -19.21 2.38
CA GLY A 253 11.42 -20.16 3.47
C GLY A 253 10.35 -21.26 3.56
N ARG A 254 10.75 -22.55 3.49
CA ARG A 254 9.86 -23.67 3.86
C ARG A 254 9.58 -23.56 5.36
N VAL A 255 8.35 -23.19 5.71
CA VAL A 255 7.91 -23.14 7.11
C VAL A 255 7.37 -24.51 7.49
N VAL A 256 7.90 -25.10 8.55
CA VAL A 256 7.45 -26.38 9.09
C VAL A 256 6.84 -26.20 10.48
N ASN A 257 5.85 -27.03 10.81
CA ASN A 257 5.32 -27.15 12.18
C ASN A 257 6.12 -28.18 12.99
N VAL A 258 5.80 -28.35 14.29
CA VAL A 258 6.46 -29.32 15.18
C VAL A 258 6.37 -30.78 14.73
N ALA A 259 5.44 -31.11 13.83
CA ALA A 259 5.30 -32.44 13.26
C ALA A 259 6.09 -32.61 11.94
N GLY A 260 6.90 -31.62 11.54
CA GLY A 260 7.65 -31.64 10.29
C GLY A 260 6.79 -31.40 9.04
N GLN A 261 5.51 -31.06 9.19
CA GLN A 261 4.63 -30.83 8.05
C GLN A 261 4.88 -29.45 7.45
N VAL A 262 4.97 -29.39 6.12
CA VAL A 262 5.11 -28.13 5.39
C VAL A 262 3.81 -27.35 5.48
N VAL A 263 3.91 -26.10 5.89
CA VAL A 263 2.78 -25.18 5.87
C VAL A 263 2.86 -24.38 4.56
N GLU A 264 2.20 -24.90 3.52
CA GLU A 264 2.07 -24.19 2.24
C GLU A 264 1.12 -22.99 2.39
N ALA A 265 1.49 -21.84 1.82
CA ALA A 265 0.73 -20.60 1.97
C ALA A 265 -0.67 -20.62 1.29
N ASN A 266 -0.97 -21.65 0.49
CA ASN A 266 -2.09 -21.64 -0.46
C ASN A 266 -3.29 -22.56 -0.13
N ASP A 267 -3.22 -23.49 0.81
CA ASP A 267 -4.30 -24.48 1.00
C ASP A 267 -5.21 -24.21 2.21
N ILE A 268 -5.82 -23.03 2.25
CA ILE A 268 -7.02 -22.82 3.07
C ILE A 268 -7.99 -21.93 2.29
N GLU A 269 -8.93 -22.56 1.58
CA GLU A 269 -10.17 -21.90 1.15
C GLU A 269 -10.99 -21.58 2.41
N ALA A 270 -11.01 -20.32 2.81
CA ALA A 270 -11.93 -19.83 3.83
C ALA A 270 -12.43 -18.43 3.45
N ASP A 271 -13.72 -18.34 3.17
CA ASP A 271 -14.50 -17.18 2.72
C ASP A 271 -14.67 -16.05 3.77
N ASP A 272 -13.82 -16.00 4.80
CA ASP A 272 -13.99 -15.06 5.91
C ASP A 272 -12.86 -14.03 5.98
N VAL A 273 -13.23 -12.77 5.79
CA VAL A 273 -12.35 -11.59 5.89
C VAL A 273 -11.76 -11.45 7.30
N ASP A 274 -12.44 -12.00 8.32
CA ASP A 274 -11.93 -12.03 9.70
C ASP A 274 -10.81 -13.07 9.87
N LEU A 275 -10.81 -14.17 9.09
CA LEU A 275 -9.69 -15.12 9.05
C LEU A 275 -8.47 -14.55 8.30
N GLN A 276 -8.69 -13.73 7.27
CA GLN A 276 -7.60 -13.02 6.59
C GLN A 276 -6.91 -12.02 7.53
N TRP A 277 -7.64 -11.40 8.45
CA TRP A 277 -7.07 -10.58 9.51
C TRP A 277 -6.31 -11.41 10.56
N PHE A 278 -6.82 -12.58 10.94
CA PHE A 278 -6.08 -13.55 11.78
C PHE A 278 -4.76 -14.00 11.15
N LYS A 279 -4.74 -14.18 9.83
CA LYS A 279 -3.55 -14.53 9.02
C LYS A 279 -2.54 -13.37 8.93
N LYS A 280 -2.96 -12.14 9.21
CA LYS A 280 -2.18 -10.92 9.00
C LYS A 280 -1.69 -10.27 10.29
N ASN A 281 -2.26 -10.64 11.44
CA ASN A 281 -1.64 -10.47 12.76
C ASN A 281 -0.66 -11.61 13.11
N LEU A 282 -0.07 -12.21 12.08
CA LEU A 282 1.18 -12.96 12.10
C LEU A 282 2.37 -12.04 12.44
N GLN A 283 2.24 -11.22 13.50
CA GLN A 283 3.37 -11.01 14.40
C GLN A 283 3.51 -12.32 15.17
N ALA A 284 4.06 -13.33 14.50
CA ALA A 284 4.49 -14.49 15.21
C ALA A 284 5.52 -13.99 16.22
N GLN A 285 5.27 -14.20 17.51
CA GLN A 285 6.23 -13.79 18.52
C GLN A 285 7.54 -14.49 18.18
N ALA A 286 8.60 -13.69 17.91
CA ALA A 286 9.90 -14.22 17.58
C ALA A 286 10.40 -15.07 18.77
N LEU A 287 10.77 -16.32 18.47
CA LEU A 287 11.39 -17.24 19.41
C LEU A 287 12.85 -17.43 19.01
N PRO A 288 13.74 -17.77 19.95
CA PRO A 288 15.16 -18.02 19.64
C PRO A 288 15.39 -19.08 18.57
N ASN A 289 14.44 -20.02 18.42
CA ASN A 289 14.51 -21.16 17.52
C ASN A 289 13.38 -21.18 16.48
N GLY A 290 12.67 -20.07 16.28
CA GLY A 290 11.57 -20.00 15.32
C GLY A 290 10.56 -18.91 15.64
N SER A 291 9.28 -19.23 15.51
CA SER A 291 8.20 -18.25 15.67
C SER A 291 6.92 -18.88 16.21
N CYS A 292 6.14 -18.12 16.98
CA CYS A 292 4.89 -18.58 17.56
C CYS A 292 3.68 -18.07 16.76
N ALA A 293 2.87 -18.97 16.19
CA ALA A 293 1.64 -18.65 15.47
C ALA A 293 0.42 -18.36 16.38
N LEU A 294 0.63 -18.22 17.69
CA LEU A 294 -0.42 -17.81 18.62
C LEU A 294 -0.69 -16.30 18.45
N PRO A 295 -1.94 -15.85 18.26
CA PRO A 295 -2.23 -14.43 18.06
C PRO A 295 -1.81 -13.60 19.28
N THR A 296 -1.12 -12.48 19.08
CA THR A 296 -0.69 -11.54 20.13
C THR A 296 -1.84 -10.88 20.91
N ILE A 297 -3.07 -11.01 20.44
CA ILE A 297 -4.29 -10.54 21.11
C ILE A 297 -4.72 -11.48 22.24
N SER A 298 -4.27 -12.74 22.17
CA SER A 298 -4.40 -13.68 23.26
C SER A 298 -3.54 -13.17 24.43
N LYS A 299 -4.13 -12.97 25.62
CA LYS A 299 -3.37 -12.75 26.86
C LYS A 299 -2.21 -13.76 26.88
N GLY A 300 -0.98 -13.30 27.14
CA GLY A 300 0.28 -13.98 26.80
C GLY A 300 0.37 -15.50 27.04
N CYS A 301 1.34 -16.16 26.40
CA CYS A 301 1.44 -17.61 26.33
C CYS A 301 1.19 -18.31 27.69
N PRO A 302 0.20 -19.22 27.81
CA PRO A 302 -0.06 -19.94 29.05
C PRO A 302 0.99 -21.03 29.34
N HIS A 303 1.90 -21.29 28.39
CA HIS A 303 2.91 -22.33 28.47
C HIS A 303 4.32 -21.73 28.54
N ALA A 304 5.03 -21.95 29.65
CA ALA A 304 6.46 -21.66 29.75
C ALA A 304 7.25 -22.83 29.13
N ASN A 305 8.20 -22.53 28.23
CA ASN A 305 9.18 -23.47 27.68
C ASN A 305 8.63 -24.72 26.95
N ALA A 306 7.42 -24.62 26.35
CA ALA A 306 6.78 -25.75 25.66
C ALA A 306 6.89 -25.71 24.13
N CYS A 307 7.66 -24.76 23.56
CA CYS A 307 7.64 -24.45 22.12
C CYS A 307 7.87 -25.67 21.21
N LEU A 308 8.85 -26.51 21.53
CA LEU A 308 9.19 -27.71 20.74
C LEU A 308 8.13 -28.83 20.80
N THR A 309 7.05 -28.62 21.56
CA THR A 309 5.89 -29.51 21.60
C THR A 309 4.57 -28.76 21.39
N CYS A 310 4.65 -27.48 21.03
CA CYS A 310 3.51 -26.60 20.87
C CYS A 310 2.99 -26.64 19.43
N THR A 311 1.67 -26.80 19.27
CA THR A 311 1.02 -26.81 17.96
C THR A 311 1.08 -25.47 17.24
N HIS A 312 1.36 -24.37 17.96
CA HIS A 312 1.53 -23.03 17.39
C HIS A 312 2.98 -22.74 16.95
N PHE A 313 3.95 -23.58 17.29
CA PHE A 313 5.35 -23.32 16.92
C PHE A 313 5.60 -23.55 15.43
N ARG A 314 6.36 -22.65 14.81
CA ARG A 314 6.73 -22.67 13.40
C ARG A 314 8.21 -22.33 13.25
N THR A 315 8.92 -23.03 12.38
CA THR A 315 10.35 -22.79 12.13
C THR A 315 10.69 -22.86 10.63
N THR A 316 11.86 -22.36 10.28
CA THR A 316 12.40 -22.26 8.92
C THR A 316 13.82 -22.82 8.85
N ALA A 317 14.37 -22.97 7.64
CA ALA A 317 15.73 -23.45 7.44
C ALA A 317 16.81 -22.55 8.06
N GLU A 318 16.48 -21.28 8.37
CA GLU A 318 17.39 -20.35 9.06
C GLU A 318 17.76 -20.83 10.47
N TYR A 319 16.90 -21.61 11.12
CA TYR A 319 17.08 -22.11 12.49
C TYR A 319 17.59 -23.57 12.53
N LEU A 320 18.00 -24.13 11.39
CA LEU A 320 18.38 -25.55 11.29
C LEU A 320 19.54 -25.91 12.24
N ASP A 321 20.58 -25.06 12.29
CA ASP A 321 21.73 -25.28 13.17
C ASP A 321 21.33 -25.24 14.65
N ILE A 322 20.41 -24.34 15.01
CA ILE A 322 19.85 -24.25 16.37
C ILE A 322 19.10 -25.54 16.71
N HIS A 323 18.26 -26.06 15.82
CA HIS A 323 17.55 -27.33 16.06
C HIS A 323 18.48 -28.54 16.18
N ARG A 324 19.59 -28.57 15.42
CA ARG A 324 20.61 -29.61 15.54
C ARG A 324 21.29 -29.56 16.91
N GLU A 325 21.60 -28.36 17.41
CA GLU A 325 22.15 -28.18 18.76
C GLU A 325 21.14 -28.59 19.84
N GLU A 326 19.87 -28.18 19.72
CA GLU A 326 18.78 -28.58 20.62
C GLU A 326 18.58 -30.10 20.66
N LEU A 327 18.69 -30.78 19.50
CA LEU A 327 18.60 -32.23 19.40
C LEU A 327 19.74 -32.93 20.15
N GLN A 328 20.98 -32.45 19.98
CA GLN A 328 22.13 -33.00 20.71
C GLN A 328 22.00 -32.81 22.22
N GLN A 329 21.51 -31.65 22.67
CA GLN A 329 21.29 -31.40 24.09
C GLN A 329 20.19 -32.31 24.65
N THR A 330 19.09 -32.48 23.92
CA THR A 330 17.96 -33.35 24.32
C THR A 330 18.42 -34.80 24.47
N LYS A 331 19.23 -35.32 23.54
CA LYS A 331 19.82 -36.67 23.62
C LYS A 331 20.67 -36.87 24.88
N ARG A 332 21.52 -35.89 25.24
CA ARG A 332 22.32 -35.94 26.48
C ARG A 332 21.46 -35.93 27.74
N ILE A 333 20.31 -35.26 27.72
CA ILE A 333 19.35 -35.25 28.84
C ILE A 333 18.69 -36.63 28.96
N LEU A 334 18.29 -37.24 27.83
CA LEU A 334 17.69 -38.57 27.80
C LEU A 334 18.64 -39.64 28.35
N GLU A 335 19.90 -39.66 27.92
CA GLU A 335 20.92 -40.59 28.41
C GLU A 335 21.05 -40.53 29.94
N LYS A 336 21.10 -39.32 30.50
CA LYS A 336 21.16 -39.10 31.95
C LYS A 336 19.87 -39.52 32.65
N ALA A 337 18.72 -39.20 32.07
CA ALA A 337 17.43 -39.53 32.65
C ALA A 337 17.20 -41.05 32.68
N GLN A 338 17.60 -41.77 31.63
CA GLN A 338 17.58 -43.22 31.54
C GLN A 338 18.50 -43.87 32.56
N ALA A 339 19.75 -43.40 32.68
CA ALA A 339 20.71 -43.90 33.67
C ALA A 339 20.23 -43.73 35.12
N ASN A 340 19.42 -42.70 35.40
CA ASN A 340 18.88 -42.40 36.73
C ASN A 340 17.42 -42.84 36.93
N GLY A 341 16.79 -43.46 35.93
CA GLY A 341 15.40 -43.93 36.01
C GLY A 341 14.34 -42.83 36.11
N TRP A 342 14.59 -41.63 35.60
CA TRP A 342 13.66 -40.48 35.68
C TRP A 342 12.56 -40.55 34.61
N THR A 343 11.57 -41.41 34.82
CA THR A 343 10.46 -41.70 33.89
C THR A 343 9.78 -40.45 33.30
N ARG A 344 9.47 -39.43 34.11
CA ARG A 344 8.83 -38.20 33.62
C ARG A 344 9.74 -37.37 32.69
N GLN A 345 11.04 -37.34 32.96
CA GLN A 345 11.99 -36.63 32.11
C GLN A 345 12.24 -37.37 30.80
N ILE A 346 12.22 -38.70 30.85
CA ILE A 346 12.33 -39.55 29.65
C ILE A 346 11.15 -39.25 28.70
N GLU A 347 9.91 -39.41 29.18
CA GLU A 347 8.70 -39.21 28.37
C GLU A 347 8.62 -37.81 27.75
N MET A 348 8.95 -36.76 28.51
CA MET A 348 8.91 -35.38 28.01
C MET A 348 9.96 -35.11 26.92
N ASN A 349 11.19 -35.61 27.10
CA ASN A 349 12.29 -35.34 26.18
C ASN A 349 12.26 -36.24 24.94
N GLU A 350 11.68 -37.45 25.02
CA GLU A 350 11.44 -38.31 23.84
C GLU A 350 10.50 -37.64 22.85
N ARG A 351 9.44 -36.96 23.35
CA ARG A 351 8.52 -36.19 22.50
C ARG A 351 9.21 -35.00 21.83
N VAL A 352 10.09 -34.32 22.56
CA VAL A 352 10.88 -33.20 22.02
C VAL A 352 11.86 -33.69 20.96
N GLU A 353 12.56 -34.80 21.22
CA GLU A 353 13.48 -35.43 20.27
C GLU A 353 12.77 -35.81 18.96
N ALA A 354 11.62 -36.48 19.04
CA ALA A 354 10.85 -36.89 17.87
C ALA A 354 10.43 -35.69 16.99
N ASN A 355 9.97 -34.60 17.63
CA ASN A 355 9.58 -33.38 16.92
C ASN A 355 10.79 -32.68 16.28
N LEU A 356 11.93 -32.61 16.97
CA LEU A 356 13.16 -32.02 16.44
C LEU A 356 13.65 -32.78 15.20
N ILE A 357 13.63 -34.12 15.24
CA ILE A 357 13.99 -34.96 14.08
C ILE A 357 13.04 -34.68 12.91
N ALA A 358 11.72 -34.70 13.14
CA ALA A 358 10.74 -34.45 12.09
C ALA A 358 10.88 -33.05 11.44
N MET A 359 11.20 -32.02 12.24
CA MET A 359 11.45 -30.67 11.74
C MET A 359 12.75 -30.60 10.91
N ILE A 360 13.83 -31.20 11.41
CA ILE A 360 15.14 -31.23 10.71
C ILE A 360 15.02 -31.94 9.37
N ASP A 361 14.47 -33.16 9.35
CA ASP A 361 14.32 -33.97 8.14
C ASP A 361 13.51 -33.23 7.06
N SER A 362 12.43 -32.56 7.46
CA SER A 362 11.57 -31.80 6.54
C SER A 362 12.27 -30.54 6.00
N LEU A 363 13.09 -29.87 6.80
CA LEU A 363 13.85 -28.70 6.37
C LEU A 363 15.03 -29.08 5.47
N GLU A 364 15.69 -30.22 5.73
CA GLU A 364 16.82 -30.73 4.96
C GLU A 364 16.40 -31.28 3.58
N ALA A 365 15.23 -31.94 3.48
CA ALA A 365 14.72 -32.49 2.22
C ALA A 365 14.63 -31.48 1.06
N ARG A 366 14.56 -30.17 1.34
CA ARG A 366 14.55 -29.10 0.32
C ARG A 366 15.96 -28.67 -0.13
N GLN A 367 17.00 -28.86 0.68
CA GLN A 367 18.37 -28.49 0.27
C GLN A 367 18.84 -29.34 -0.91
N ASP A 368 18.39 -30.60 -0.98
CA ASP A 368 18.68 -31.50 -2.11
C ASP A 368 17.87 -31.16 -3.37
N GLU A 369 16.62 -30.68 -3.22
CA GLU A 369 15.78 -30.24 -4.35
C GLU A 369 16.24 -28.91 -4.98
N SER A 370 16.89 -28.02 -4.21
CA SER A 370 17.42 -26.74 -4.72
C SER A 370 18.76 -26.86 -5.47
N LYS A 371 19.40 -28.03 -5.43
CA LYS A 371 20.69 -28.32 -6.08
C LYS A 371 20.55 -29.15 -7.38
N ALA A 372 19.35 -29.63 -7.68
CA ALA A 372 18.97 -30.27 -8.95
C ALA A 372 18.30 -29.24 -9.87
#